data_AF-A0A9N9GAA5-F1
#
_entry.id   AF-A0A9N9GAA5-F1
#
_cell.length_a   1.000
_cell.length_b   1.000
_cell.length_c   1.000
_cell.angle_alpha   90.00
_cell.angle_beta   90.00
_cell.angle_gamma   90.00
#
_symmetry.space_group_name_H-M   'P 1'
#
loop_
_entity.id
_entity.type
_entity.pdbx_description
1 polymer ?
#
loop_
_entity_poly.entity_id
_entity_poly.type
_entity_poly.pdbx_seq_one_letter_code
_entity_poly.pdbx_strand_id
1 'polypeptide(L)'
;MATVNCDKASKEDDTCINFDRNKTEFDLIKKLGSIDIHKYFTLTEEIKKATQEVHSLRENNKNLQQSINQFKEQNWYMHYCHAKQSYDTKMQEYSKLHAIYDELLKNHNQIRSVYDQLIKENKELKIVAEKNTIELQNKKETWEQDNKKNQEIIKNLNVEVESLKLEAIQYQSALGNAINVRWDDEDPNNSVNITKDIRKLQDALSDFTFLKGKAYVINKYNIQQLFNIMKTRADVAHKPSVSAALQHLAVKKITKYYSEQMQDRNRIYYSNDNKTLEKRLVSCVDNLAQMVKEFTETREGSDNITGITEIKVRQEIYAMLGNRGFGYKGCRFIYDLKRGLLKTLDNYRSISDKNISKEQEDRAEEIVLSVIRIFSFRLLTQEPSAAFRWFENGEPLNETLMEWVSTGEDETNMVVDICAFPAIGVYLDDPTKWQIYTKAKVQICNSTKKPSNVPQEGIIHMWKTYTNYSIK
;
A
#
# COMPACT_ATOMS: atom_id res chain seq x y z
N MET A 1 -52.29 14.84 -92.89
CA MET A 1 -52.61 16.05 -93.70
C MET A 1 -51.26 16.59 -94.18
N ALA A 2 -50.85 16.51 -95.44
CA ALA A 2 -51.59 16.81 -96.65
C ALA A 2 -51.41 15.77 -97.75
N THR A 3 -52.41 15.79 -98.63
CA THR A 3 -52.71 14.94 -99.78
C THR A 3 -51.72 15.07 -100.95
N VAL A 4 -51.54 13.92 -101.59
CA VAL A 4 -51.04 13.66 -102.95
C VAL A 4 -51.87 14.39 -104.01
N ASN A 5 -51.25 14.83 -105.11
CA ASN A 5 -51.81 14.55 -106.44
C ASN A 5 -50.76 14.62 -107.57
N CYS A 6 -50.55 13.45 -108.19
CA CYS A 6 -50.05 13.27 -109.54
C CYS A 6 -51.16 13.56 -110.56
N ASP A 7 -50.74 13.76 -111.81
CA ASP A 7 -51.41 13.50 -113.10
C ASP A 7 -51.27 14.71 -114.05
N LYS A 8 -51.09 14.61 -115.37
CA LYS A 8 -50.66 13.57 -116.33
C LYS A 8 -50.70 14.24 -117.71
N ALA A 9 -49.85 13.74 -118.60
CA ALA A 9 -50.08 13.54 -120.03
C ALA A 9 -50.39 14.74 -120.95
N SER A 10 -49.39 15.05 -121.78
CA SER A 10 -49.55 15.52 -123.14
C SER A 10 -50.34 14.51 -124.00
N LYS A 11 -51.29 15.00 -124.78
CA LYS A 11 -51.81 14.35 -125.99
C LYS A 11 -51.46 15.23 -127.17
N GLU A 12 -50.48 14.80 -127.96
CA GLU A 12 -50.41 15.11 -129.38
C GLU A 12 -51.02 13.90 -130.09
N ASP A 13 -52.10 14.11 -130.83
CA ASP A 13 -52.65 13.14 -131.77
C ASP A 13 -52.32 13.63 -133.19
N ASP A 14 -51.77 12.70 -133.95
CA ASP A 14 -51.38 12.81 -135.35
C ASP A 14 -52.56 13.13 -136.27
N THR A 15 -52.23 13.86 -137.32
CA THR A 15 -53.07 14.21 -138.45
C THR A 15 -53.37 12.99 -139.32
N CYS A 16 -54.63 12.83 -139.76
CA CYS A 16 -55.00 11.96 -140.88
C CYS A 16 -55.76 12.76 -141.94
N ILE A 17 -55.04 13.12 -142.99
CA ILE A 17 -55.54 13.61 -144.26
C ILE A 17 -56.18 12.42 -144.98
N ASN A 18 -57.49 12.50 -145.24
CA ASN A 18 -58.19 11.58 -146.13
C ASN A 18 -58.25 12.19 -147.53
N PHE A 19 -57.88 11.38 -148.51
CA PHE A 19 -57.78 11.69 -149.94
C PHE A 19 -58.76 10.76 -150.67
N ASP A 20 -59.79 11.34 -151.28
CA ASP A 20 -60.62 10.77 -152.36
C ASP A 20 -60.76 11.96 -153.34
N ARG A 21 -60.18 12.04 -154.55
CA ARG A 21 -59.99 11.15 -155.71
C ARG A 21 -61.28 10.71 -156.42
N ASN A 22 -61.26 11.01 -157.72
CA ASN A 22 -62.14 10.59 -158.82
C ASN A 22 -63.36 11.53 -159.01
N LYS A 23 -63.62 12.06 -160.20
CA LYS A 23 -63.65 11.40 -161.51
C LYS A 23 -63.69 12.49 -162.61
N THR A 24 -62.72 12.49 -163.52
CA THR A 24 -62.85 12.11 -164.95
C THR A 24 -63.33 13.23 -165.89
N GLU A 25 -62.57 13.60 -166.92
CA GLU A 25 -62.45 12.90 -168.24
C GLU A 25 -63.81 12.99 -168.97
N PHE A 26 -63.96 13.34 -170.25
CA PHE A 26 -63.11 13.67 -171.37
C PHE A 26 -64.12 14.04 -172.47
N ASP A 27 -64.02 15.20 -173.12
CA ASP A 27 -64.71 15.43 -174.38
C ASP A 27 -64.09 16.58 -175.20
N LEU A 28 -63.76 16.24 -176.46
CA LEU A 28 -63.91 17.07 -177.67
C LEU A 28 -62.84 18.13 -178.07
N ILE A 29 -61.81 17.62 -178.76
CA ILE A 29 -61.49 17.88 -180.18
C ILE A 29 -60.97 19.28 -180.63
N LYS A 30 -59.84 19.24 -181.37
CA LYS A 30 -59.25 20.24 -182.29
C LYS A 30 -58.56 21.49 -181.70
N LYS A 31 -57.26 21.34 -181.38
CA LYS A 31 -56.14 21.99 -182.11
C LYS A 31 -54.76 21.50 -181.59
N LEU A 32 -53.97 20.91 -182.51
CA LEU A 32 -52.47 20.89 -182.61
C LEU A 32 -51.67 19.78 -181.84
N GLY A 33 -51.08 18.78 -182.55
CA GLY A 33 -50.19 17.69 -182.05
C GLY A 33 -48.77 17.74 -182.68
N SER A 34 -47.70 17.03 -182.25
CA SER A 34 -47.50 15.67 -181.68
C SER A 34 -46.07 15.46 -181.07
N ILE A 35 -45.87 14.52 -180.10
CA ILE A 35 -44.63 14.17 -179.32
C ILE A 35 -44.44 12.61 -179.18
N ASP A 36 -43.19 12.13 -178.96
CA ASP A 36 -42.60 10.76 -179.04
C ASP A 36 -42.57 9.92 -177.71
N ILE A 37 -42.54 8.57 -177.81
CA ILE A 37 -43.10 7.55 -176.86
C ILE A 37 -42.06 6.83 -175.97
N HIS A 38 -40.76 6.88 -176.26
CA HIS A 38 -39.78 5.93 -175.68
C HIS A 38 -39.43 6.16 -174.17
N LYS A 39 -39.71 7.34 -173.62
CA LYS A 39 -39.33 7.70 -172.23
C LYS A 39 -40.27 7.17 -171.14
N TYR A 40 -41.47 6.72 -171.52
CA TYR A 40 -42.52 6.31 -170.58
C TYR A 40 -42.31 4.89 -170.02
N PHE A 41 -41.67 4.01 -170.79
CA PHE A 41 -41.54 2.60 -170.41
C PHE A 41 -40.51 2.38 -169.29
N THR A 42 -39.41 3.14 -169.29
CA THR A 42 -38.32 3.00 -168.30
C THR A 42 -38.73 3.44 -166.89
N LEU A 43 -39.55 4.49 -166.78
CA LEU A 43 -40.01 4.99 -165.48
C LEU A 43 -40.96 4.02 -164.75
N THR A 44 -41.67 3.19 -165.50
CA THR A 44 -42.75 2.36 -164.94
C THR A 44 -42.19 1.16 -164.17
N GLU A 45 -41.05 0.59 -164.59
CA GLU A 45 -40.38 -0.51 -163.91
C GLU A 45 -39.71 -0.07 -162.59
N GLU A 46 -39.09 1.10 -162.56
CA GLU A 46 -38.45 1.64 -161.34
C GLU A 46 -39.46 1.92 -160.22
N ILE A 47 -40.65 2.43 -160.57
CA ILE A 47 -41.74 2.67 -159.61
C ILE A 47 -42.23 1.35 -158.99
N LYS A 48 -42.28 0.26 -159.77
CA LYS A 48 -42.76 -1.04 -159.29
C LYS A 48 -41.80 -1.68 -158.27
N LYS A 49 -40.49 -1.58 -158.52
CA LYS A 49 -39.45 -2.07 -157.61
C LYS A 49 -39.42 -1.28 -156.30
N ALA A 50 -39.52 0.06 -156.37
CA ALA A 50 -39.58 0.92 -155.20
C ALA A 50 -40.81 0.64 -154.32
N THR A 51 -41.94 0.27 -154.92
CA THR A 51 -43.18 0.00 -154.17
C THR A 51 -43.08 -1.28 -153.32
N GLN A 52 -42.41 -2.33 -153.81
CA GLN A 52 -42.19 -3.56 -153.03
C GLN A 52 -41.23 -3.36 -151.86
N GLU A 53 -40.18 -2.56 -152.06
CA GLU A 53 -39.20 -2.26 -151.01
C GLU A 53 -39.83 -1.48 -149.84
N VAL A 54 -40.70 -0.50 -150.16
CA VAL A 54 -41.47 0.26 -149.17
C VAL A 54 -42.43 -0.63 -148.35
N HIS A 55 -43.02 -1.67 -148.96
CA HIS A 55 -43.86 -2.61 -148.23
C HIS A 55 -43.05 -3.42 -147.21
N SER A 56 -41.89 -3.95 -147.60
CA SER A 56 -41.03 -4.73 -146.69
C SER A 56 -40.51 -3.90 -145.50
N LEU A 57 -40.18 -2.63 -145.73
CA LEU A 57 -39.73 -1.71 -144.69
C LEU A 57 -40.85 -1.35 -143.70
N ARG A 58 -42.10 -1.24 -144.18
CA ARG A 58 -43.25 -1.03 -143.28
C ARG A 58 -43.47 -2.20 -142.33
N GLU A 59 -43.32 -3.43 -142.81
CA GLU A 59 -43.47 -4.63 -141.98
C GLU A 59 -42.36 -4.75 -140.93
N ASN A 60 -41.11 -4.47 -141.30
CA ASN A 60 -39.99 -4.44 -140.35
C ASN A 60 -40.14 -3.34 -139.30
N ASN A 61 -40.62 -2.14 -139.68
CA ASN A 61 -40.88 -1.07 -138.72
C ASN A 61 -41.95 -1.48 -137.71
N LYS A 62 -43.03 -2.15 -138.16
CA LYS A 62 -44.09 -2.63 -137.28
C LYS A 62 -43.57 -3.65 -136.25
N ASN A 63 -42.71 -4.57 -136.67
CA ASN A 63 -42.09 -5.56 -135.77
C ASN A 63 -41.11 -4.91 -134.77
N LEU A 64 -40.30 -3.95 -135.23
CA LEU A 64 -39.41 -3.16 -134.36
C LEU A 64 -40.20 -2.40 -133.29
N GLN A 65 -41.33 -1.77 -133.67
CA GLN A 65 -42.21 -1.07 -132.73
C GLN A 65 -42.73 -2.00 -131.64
N GLN A 66 -43.07 -3.24 -131.99
CA GLN A 66 -43.55 -4.26 -131.04
C GLN A 66 -42.45 -4.67 -130.04
N SER A 67 -41.23 -4.93 -130.53
CA SER A 67 -40.07 -5.25 -129.68
C SER A 67 -39.70 -4.09 -128.75
N ILE A 68 -39.78 -2.84 -129.23
CA ILE A 68 -39.54 -1.64 -128.41
C ILE A 68 -40.53 -1.56 -127.25
N ASN A 69 -41.81 -1.85 -127.50
CA ASN A 69 -42.83 -1.81 -126.46
C ASN A 69 -42.65 -2.92 -125.41
N GLN A 70 -42.30 -4.14 -125.84
CA GLN A 70 -41.98 -5.23 -124.91
C GLN A 70 -40.76 -4.90 -124.03
N PHE A 71 -39.70 -4.31 -124.60
CA PHE A 71 -38.54 -3.87 -123.83
C PHE A 71 -38.88 -2.77 -122.81
N LYS A 72 -39.77 -1.83 -123.17
CA LYS A 72 -40.23 -0.79 -122.24
C LYS A 72 -40.98 -1.38 -121.05
N GLU A 73 -41.87 -2.34 -121.27
CA GLU A 73 -42.60 -3.02 -120.20
C GLU A 73 -41.66 -3.82 -119.28
N GLN A 74 -40.72 -4.58 -119.85
CA GLN A 74 -39.73 -5.32 -119.06
C GLN A 74 -38.84 -4.39 -118.23
N ASN A 75 -38.38 -3.28 -118.83
CA ASN A 75 -37.54 -2.31 -118.13
C ASN A 75 -38.32 -1.61 -117.00
N TRP A 76 -39.59 -1.27 -117.24
CA TRP A 76 -40.46 -0.72 -116.20
C TRP A 76 -40.65 -1.70 -115.03
N TYR A 77 -40.90 -2.97 -115.32
CA TYR A 77 -41.08 -4.00 -114.29
C TYR A 77 -39.78 -4.24 -113.49
N MET A 78 -38.63 -4.27 -114.15
CA MET A 78 -37.32 -4.37 -113.50
C MET A 78 -37.06 -3.19 -112.56
N HIS A 79 -37.30 -1.96 -113.01
CA HIS A 79 -37.15 -0.76 -112.18
C HIS A 79 -38.11 -0.77 -110.97
N TYR A 80 -39.36 -1.19 -111.18
CA TYR A 80 -40.34 -1.33 -110.09
C TYR A 80 -39.91 -2.38 -109.06
N CYS A 81 -39.45 -3.56 -109.51
CA CYS A 81 -38.97 -4.62 -108.63
C CYS A 81 -37.74 -4.18 -107.82
N HIS A 82 -36.77 -3.51 -108.45
CA HIS A 82 -35.60 -2.97 -107.74
C HIS A 82 -35.98 -1.90 -106.72
N ALA A 83 -36.88 -0.99 -107.07
CA ALA A 83 -37.35 0.06 -106.15
C ALA A 83 -38.08 -0.55 -104.93
N LYS A 84 -38.94 -1.55 -105.17
CA LYS A 84 -39.66 -2.26 -104.11
C LYS A 84 -38.72 -3.01 -103.17
N GLN A 85 -37.76 -3.76 -103.74
CA GLN A 85 -36.76 -4.48 -102.94
C GLN A 85 -35.91 -3.53 -102.08
N SER A 86 -35.52 -2.38 -102.64
CA SER A 86 -34.81 -1.33 -101.88
C SER A 86 -35.66 -0.76 -100.74
N TYR A 87 -36.95 -0.53 -100.97
CA TYR A 87 -37.88 -0.08 -99.94
C TYR A 87 -38.06 -1.10 -98.82
N ASP A 88 -38.27 -2.38 -99.18
CA ASP A 88 -38.44 -3.46 -98.21
C ASP A 88 -37.18 -3.66 -97.35
N THR A 89 -36.00 -3.52 -97.96
CA THR A 89 -34.71 -3.57 -97.23
C THR A 89 -34.60 -2.44 -96.21
N LYS A 90 -34.91 -1.20 -96.63
CA LYS A 90 -34.94 -0.05 -95.72
C LYS A 90 -35.96 -0.22 -94.60
N MET A 91 -37.13 -0.78 -94.90
CA MET A 91 -38.17 -1.00 -93.91
C MET A 91 -37.74 -2.04 -92.85
N GLN A 92 -37.03 -3.09 -93.26
CA GLN A 92 -36.42 -4.05 -92.34
C GLN A 92 -35.33 -3.42 -91.48
N GLU A 93 -34.49 -2.55 -92.05
CA GLU A 93 -33.48 -1.79 -91.29
C GLU A 93 -34.13 -0.86 -90.25
N TYR A 94 -35.19 -0.14 -90.62
CA TYR A 94 -35.97 0.69 -89.69
C TYR A 94 -36.58 -0.14 -88.56
N SER A 95 -37.14 -1.32 -88.85
CA SER A 95 -37.69 -2.21 -87.83
C SER A 95 -36.62 -2.70 -86.84
N LYS A 96 -35.43 -3.07 -87.33
CA LYS A 96 -34.30 -3.44 -86.48
C LYS A 96 -33.84 -2.27 -85.61
N LEU A 97 -33.74 -1.07 -86.20
CA LEU A 97 -33.35 0.14 -85.47
C LEU A 97 -34.36 0.50 -84.37
N HIS A 98 -35.65 0.32 -84.64
CA HIS A 98 -36.71 0.56 -83.65
C HIS A 98 -36.63 -0.41 -82.48
N ALA A 99 -36.40 -1.71 -82.74
CA ALA A 99 -36.21 -2.71 -81.69
C ALA A 99 -34.98 -2.39 -80.81
N ILE A 100 -33.88 -1.96 -81.42
CA ILE A 100 -32.69 -1.50 -80.68
C ILE A 100 -33.02 -0.30 -79.80
N TYR A 101 -33.76 0.68 -80.33
CA TYR A 101 -34.15 1.87 -79.58
C TYR A 101 -35.00 1.54 -78.35
N ASP A 102 -35.97 0.64 -78.48
CA ASP A 102 -36.82 0.20 -77.37
C ASP A 102 -36.01 -0.49 -76.28
N GLU A 103 -35.05 -1.35 -76.67
CA GLU A 103 -34.14 -2.00 -75.73
C GLU A 103 -33.23 -0.99 -75.01
N LEU A 104 -32.73 0.00 -75.74
CA LEU A 104 -31.90 1.08 -75.19
C LEU A 104 -32.68 1.96 -74.20
N LEU A 105 -33.94 2.25 -74.51
CA LEU A 105 -34.84 2.99 -73.63
C LEU A 105 -35.14 2.20 -72.34
N LYS A 106 -35.37 0.89 -72.46
CA LYS A 106 -35.57 -0.01 -71.31
C LYS A 106 -34.33 -0.03 -70.41
N ASN A 107 -33.14 -0.18 -71.01
CA ASN A 107 -31.88 -0.18 -70.27
C ASN A 107 -31.62 1.17 -69.59
N HIS A 108 -31.90 2.29 -70.27
CA HIS A 108 -31.76 3.62 -69.69
C HIS A 108 -32.65 3.80 -68.45
N ASN A 109 -33.91 3.36 -68.52
CA ASN A 109 -34.83 3.43 -67.39
C ASN A 109 -34.39 2.55 -66.21
N GLN A 110 -33.85 1.36 -66.49
CA GLN A 110 -33.29 0.49 -65.44
C GLN A 110 -32.07 1.12 -64.76
N ILE A 111 -31.12 1.65 -65.55
CA ILE A 111 -29.93 2.34 -65.01
C ILE A 111 -30.35 3.54 -64.15
N ARG A 112 -31.33 4.32 -64.62
CA ARG A 112 -31.87 5.45 -63.87
C ARG A 112 -32.47 5.04 -62.53
N SER A 113 -33.26 3.97 -62.51
CA SER A 113 -33.84 3.42 -61.27
C SER A 113 -32.76 3.00 -60.26
N VAL A 114 -31.72 2.31 -60.73
CA VAL A 114 -30.60 1.89 -59.86
C VAL A 114 -29.84 3.10 -59.33
N TYR A 115 -29.57 4.09 -60.18
CA TYR A 115 -28.88 5.31 -59.79
C TYR A 115 -29.63 6.10 -58.72
N ASP A 116 -30.95 6.26 -58.88
CA ASP A 116 -31.80 6.95 -57.89
C ASP A 116 -31.83 6.21 -56.54
N GLN A 117 -31.84 4.87 -56.57
CA GLN A 117 -31.75 4.06 -55.35
C GLN A 117 -30.40 4.22 -54.65
N LEU A 118 -29.30 4.18 -55.42
CA LEU A 118 -27.94 4.33 -54.89
C LEU A 118 -27.72 5.71 -54.24
N ILE A 119 -28.32 6.76 -54.80
CA ILE A 119 -28.32 8.11 -54.22
C ILE A 119 -29.03 8.11 -52.86
N LYS A 120 -30.17 7.44 -52.76
CA LYS A 120 -30.94 7.38 -51.52
C LYS A 120 -30.17 6.64 -50.42
N GLU A 121 -29.62 5.47 -50.75
CA GLU A 121 -28.81 4.66 -49.82
C GLU A 121 -27.56 5.42 -49.35
N ASN A 122 -26.86 6.12 -50.26
CA ASN A 122 -25.70 6.95 -49.87
C ASN A 122 -26.07 8.08 -48.90
N LYS A 123 -27.23 8.72 -49.08
CA LYS A 123 -27.71 9.76 -48.15
C LYS A 123 -28.00 9.18 -46.78
N GLU A 124 -28.66 8.02 -46.71
CA GLU A 124 -28.96 7.31 -45.46
C GLU A 124 -27.68 6.89 -44.73
N LEU A 125 -26.72 6.30 -45.46
CA LEU A 125 -25.41 5.92 -44.91
C LEU A 125 -24.65 7.11 -44.34
N LYS A 126 -24.70 8.27 -45.01
CA LYS A 126 -24.05 9.49 -44.54
C LYS A 126 -24.64 9.99 -43.22
N ILE A 127 -25.97 9.97 -43.09
CA ILE A 127 -26.67 10.34 -41.84
C ILE A 127 -26.29 9.39 -40.70
N VAL A 128 -26.24 8.08 -40.97
CA VAL A 128 -25.85 7.08 -39.96
C VAL A 128 -24.39 7.27 -39.52
N ALA A 129 -23.48 7.53 -40.46
CA ALA A 129 -22.07 7.78 -40.15
C ALA A 129 -21.89 9.04 -39.27
N GLU A 130 -22.60 10.12 -39.59
CA GLU A 130 -22.59 11.35 -38.78
C GLU A 130 -23.13 11.11 -37.36
N LYS A 131 -24.24 10.38 -37.24
CA LYS A 131 -24.82 10.01 -35.94
C LYS A 131 -23.86 9.18 -35.09
N ASN A 132 -23.23 8.16 -35.67
CA ASN A 132 -22.26 7.32 -34.96
C ASN A 132 -21.03 8.12 -34.51
N THR A 133 -20.59 9.09 -35.33
CA THR A 133 -19.46 9.97 -34.99
C THR A 133 -19.78 10.82 -33.77
N ILE A 134 -20.97 11.43 -33.73
CA ILE A 134 -21.43 12.22 -32.58
C ILE A 134 -21.53 11.34 -31.32
N GLU A 135 -22.07 10.13 -31.44
CA GLU A 135 -22.21 9.23 -30.29
C GLU A 135 -20.86 8.79 -29.71
N LEU A 136 -19.89 8.50 -30.58
CA LEU A 136 -18.51 8.19 -30.17
C LEU A 136 -17.83 9.40 -29.50
N GLN A 137 -18.05 10.61 -30.03
CA GLN A 137 -17.53 11.84 -29.44
C GLN A 137 -18.06 12.04 -28.02
N ASN A 138 -19.37 11.90 -27.83
CA ASN A 138 -20.03 12.05 -26.53
C ASN A 138 -19.54 11.00 -25.52
N LYS A 139 -19.38 9.74 -25.95
CA LYS A 139 -18.82 8.66 -25.11
C LYS A 139 -17.39 8.97 -24.68
N LYS A 140 -16.55 9.47 -25.61
CA LYS A 140 -15.18 9.86 -25.31
C LYS A 140 -15.11 10.98 -24.27
N GLU A 141 -15.92 12.03 -24.43
CA GLU A 141 -15.97 13.14 -23.46
C GLU A 141 -16.42 12.67 -22.07
N THR A 142 -17.40 11.77 -22.01
CA THR A 142 -17.88 11.19 -20.75
C THR A 142 -16.77 10.40 -20.05
N TRP A 143 -16.07 9.53 -20.79
CA TRP A 143 -14.94 8.76 -20.24
C TRP A 143 -13.78 9.63 -19.79
N GLU A 144 -13.47 10.71 -20.51
CA GLU A 144 -12.44 11.66 -20.10
C GLU A 144 -12.79 12.38 -18.80
N GLN A 145 -14.07 12.75 -18.61
CA GLN A 145 -14.56 13.34 -17.37
C GLN A 145 -14.49 12.35 -16.20
N ASP A 146 -14.95 11.12 -16.40
CA ASP A 146 -14.92 10.08 -15.36
C ASP A 146 -13.49 9.70 -14.98
N ASN A 147 -12.57 9.64 -15.95
CA ASN A 147 -11.17 9.37 -15.68
C ASN A 147 -10.53 10.49 -14.85
N LYS A 148 -10.85 11.76 -15.13
CA LYS A 148 -10.40 12.91 -14.31
C LYS A 148 -10.92 12.81 -12.87
N LYS A 149 -12.21 12.51 -12.70
CA LYS A 149 -12.82 12.31 -11.37
C LYS A 149 -12.15 11.17 -10.61
N ASN A 150 -11.93 10.04 -11.27
CA ASN A 150 -11.28 8.88 -10.66
C ASN A 150 -9.82 9.18 -10.26
N GLN A 151 -9.09 9.93 -11.08
CA GLN A 151 -7.73 10.39 -10.72
C GLN A 151 -7.73 11.27 -9.47
N GLU A 152 -8.71 12.17 -9.34
CA GLU A 152 -8.86 13.02 -8.17
C GLU A 152 -9.21 12.22 -6.91
N ILE A 153 -10.13 11.25 -7.03
CA ILE A 153 -10.49 10.32 -5.95
C ILE A 153 -9.26 9.53 -5.50
N ILE A 154 -8.49 8.95 -6.43
CA ILE A 154 -7.26 8.19 -6.11
C ILE A 154 -6.26 9.08 -5.38
N LYS A 155 -6.08 10.32 -5.83
CA LYS A 155 -5.17 11.27 -5.18
C LYS A 155 -5.60 11.56 -3.74
N ASN A 156 -6.89 11.80 -3.51
CA ASN A 156 -7.42 12.08 -2.18
C ASN A 156 -7.30 10.86 -1.25
N LEU A 157 -7.62 9.65 -1.74
CA LEU A 157 -7.46 8.41 -0.98
C LEU A 157 -6.00 8.16 -0.59
N ASN A 158 -5.05 8.45 -1.48
CA ASN A 158 -3.63 8.30 -1.16
C ASN A 158 -3.18 9.24 -0.02
N VAL A 159 -3.69 10.47 0.00
CA VAL A 159 -3.41 11.41 1.10
C VAL A 159 -3.99 10.90 2.42
N GLU A 160 -5.22 10.40 2.40
CA GLU A 160 -5.90 9.86 3.58
C GLU A 160 -5.17 8.62 4.12
N VAL A 161 -4.80 7.68 3.25
CA VAL A 161 -4.02 6.48 3.62
C VAL A 161 -2.71 6.87 4.30
N GLU A 162 -2.00 7.87 3.80
CA GLU A 162 -0.74 8.31 4.41
C GLU A 162 -0.97 8.97 5.78
N SER A 163 -2.04 9.75 5.93
CA SER A 163 -2.40 10.34 7.23
C SER A 163 -2.74 9.26 8.28
N LEU A 164 -3.49 8.23 7.89
CA LEU A 164 -3.86 7.11 8.77
C LEU A 164 -2.64 6.27 9.16
N LYS A 165 -1.66 6.10 8.26
CA LYS A 165 -0.39 5.43 8.61
C LYS A 165 0.39 6.21 9.65
N LEU A 166 0.49 7.52 9.49
CA LEU A 166 1.18 8.38 10.47
C LEU A 166 0.50 8.28 11.84
N GLU A 167 -0.83 8.30 11.87
CA GLU A 167 -1.61 8.12 13.09
C GLU A 167 -1.38 6.75 13.73
N ALA A 168 -1.40 5.68 12.92
CA ALA A 168 -1.12 4.33 13.39
C ALA A 168 0.30 4.19 13.98
N ILE A 169 1.31 4.80 13.36
CA ILE A 169 2.69 4.84 13.88
C ILE A 169 2.73 5.56 15.23
N GLN A 170 2.03 6.69 15.36
CA GLN A 170 1.96 7.43 16.62
C GLN A 170 1.32 6.61 17.73
N TYR A 171 0.20 5.93 17.46
CA TYR A 171 -0.43 5.05 18.45
C TYR A 171 0.42 3.84 18.80
N GLN A 172 1.08 3.21 17.83
CA GLN A 172 1.98 2.09 18.09
C GLN A 172 3.17 2.52 18.95
N SER A 173 3.75 3.70 18.68
CA SER A 173 4.81 4.28 19.50
C SER A 173 4.32 4.61 20.91
N ALA A 174 3.18 5.28 21.04
CA ALA A 174 2.58 5.60 22.34
C ALA A 174 2.24 4.34 23.15
N LEU A 175 1.69 3.31 22.51
CA LEU A 175 1.42 2.02 23.12
C LEU A 175 2.72 1.34 23.54
N GLY A 176 3.74 1.32 22.68
CA GLY A 176 5.08 0.79 22.99
C GLY A 176 5.67 1.44 24.24
N ASN A 177 5.57 2.76 24.36
CA ASN A 177 6.02 3.51 25.53
C ASN A 177 5.18 3.20 26.79
N ALA A 178 3.86 3.11 26.63
CA ALA A 178 2.95 2.75 27.72
C ALA A 178 3.23 1.34 28.25
N ILE A 179 3.61 0.40 27.37
CA ILE A 179 3.89 -0.99 27.76
C ILE A 179 5.32 -1.28 28.18
N ASN A 180 6.26 -0.39 27.89
CA ASN A 180 7.66 -0.61 28.19
C ASN A 180 7.93 -0.49 29.70
N VAL A 181 8.23 -1.61 30.36
CA VAL A 181 8.60 -1.66 31.79
C VAL A 181 10.10 -1.45 32.03
N ARG A 182 10.90 -1.26 30.98
CA ARG A 182 12.33 -0.96 31.11
C ARG A 182 12.54 0.54 31.24
N TRP A 183 13.41 0.91 32.16
CA TRP A 183 13.92 2.27 32.28
C TRP A 183 14.88 2.59 31.15
N ASP A 184 14.81 3.82 30.65
CA ASP A 184 15.76 4.35 29.66
C ASP A 184 17.20 4.27 30.21
N ASP A 185 18.19 4.16 29.31
CA ASP A 185 19.59 4.01 29.69
C ASP A 185 20.13 5.21 30.51
N GLU A 186 19.53 6.39 30.29
CA GLU A 186 19.84 7.62 31.01
C GLU A 186 19.12 7.72 32.38
N ASP A 187 18.09 6.91 32.61
CA ASP A 187 17.30 6.99 33.85
C ASP A 187 18.14 6.48 35.05
N PRO A 188 18.13 7.18 36.20
CA PRO A 188 18.82 6.72 37.40
C PRO A 188 18.39 5.32 37.87
N ASN A 189 17.16 4.90 37.60
CA ASN A 189 16.60 3.61 37.97
C ASN A 189 16.93 2.49 36.98
N ASN A 190 17.63 2.78 35.88
CA ASN A 190 18.18 1.71 35.04
C ASN A 190 19.14 0.82 35.86
N SER A 191 19.09 -0.49 35.59
CA SER A 191 19.87 -1.51 36.32
C SER A 191 21.38 -1.22 36.36
N VAL A 192 21.95 -0.63 35.31
CA VAL A 192 23.37 -0.25 35.24
C VAL A 192 23.68 0.88 36.23
N ASN A 193 22.81 1.90 36.30
CA ASN A 193 22.97 3.04 37.19
C ASN A 193 22.73 2.65 38.65
N ILE A 194 21.75 1.79 38.92
CA ILE A 194 21.54 1.18 40.25
C ILE A 194 22.78 0.40 40.67
N THR A 195 23.34 -0.43 39.79
CA THR A 195 24.56 -1.21 40.10
C THR A 195 25.73 -0.30 40.47
N LYS A 196 25.93 0.80 39.74
CA LYS A 196 26.97 1.80 40.07
C LYS A 196 26.74 2.42 41.45
N ASP A 197 25.50 2.78 41.77
CA ASP A 197 25.18 3.41 43.06
C ASP A 197 25.25 2.43 44.24
N ILE A 198 24.93 1.14 44.03
CA ILE A 198 25.16 0.08 45.02
C ILE A 198 26.66 -0.03 45.32
N ARG A 199 27.52 -0.03 44.30
CA ARG A 199 28.99 -0.08 44.50
C ARG A 199 29.50 1.14 45.26
N LYS A 200 29.06 2.35 44.90
CA LYS A 200 29.40 3.56 45.65
C LYS A 200 28.98 3.46 47.12
N LEU A 201 27.78 2.91 47.39
CA LEU A 201 27.33 2.67 48.76
C LEU A 201 28.19 1.63 49.48
N GLN A 202 28.60 0.54 48.81
CA GLN A 202 29.52 -0.45 49.39
C GLN A 202 30.84 0.20 49.82
N ASP A 203 31.43 1.02 48.96
CA ASP A 203 32.68 1.73 49.24
C ASP A 203 32.51 2.74 50.39
N ALA A 204 31.45 3.55 50.34
CA ALA A 204 31.14 4.52 51.40
C ALA A 204 30.92 3.86 52.77
N LEU A 205 30.22 2.72 52.80
CA LEU A 205 30.01 1.94 54.02
C LEU A 205 31.31 1.32 54.55
N SER A 206 32.15 0.81 53.66
CA SER A 206 33.47 0.31 54.01
C SER A 206 34.29 1.41 54.68
N ASP A 207 34.39 2.58 54.06
CA ASP A 207 35.13 3.74 54.60
C ASP A 207 34.56 4.28 55.90
N PHE A 208 33.24 4.29 56.05
CA PHE A 208 32.55 4.74 57.26
C PHE A 208 32.81 3.84 58.46
N THR A 209 32.87 2.53 58.22
CA THR A 209 33.10 1.55 59.29
C THR A 209 34.58 1.22 59.51
N PHE A 210 35.45 1.71 58.63
CA PHE A 210 36.89 1.46 58.68
C PHE A 210 37.56 2.07 59.92
N LEU A 211 38.20 1.24 60.73
CA LEU A 211 38.80 1.63 62.01
C LEU A 211 40.32 1.91 61.91
N LYS A 212 40.73 2.84 61.04
CA LYS A 212 42.15 3.14 60.80
C LYS A 212 42.78 4.01 61.88
N GLY A 213 43.99 3.64 62.31
CA GLY A 213 44.81 4.48 63.20
C GLY A 213 44.42 4.43 64.67
N LYS A 214 44.99 5.35 65.47
CA LYS A 214 44.83 5.42 66.93
C LYS A 214 43.59 6.21 67.37
N ALA A 215 42.92 6.91 66.45
CA ALA A 215 41.74 7.73 66.75
C ALA A 215 40.49 6.91 67.10
N TYR A 216 40.46 5.63 66.73
CA TYR A 216 39.37 4.71 67.04
C TYR A 216 39.78 3.79 68.20
N VAL A 217 38.97 3.79 69.25
CA VAL A 217 39.09 2.85 70.37
C VAL A 217 37.92 1.89 70.31
N ILE A 218 38.23 0.58 70.32
CA ILE A 218 37.23 -0.49 70.20
C ILE A 218 36.74 -0.90 71.58
N ASN A 219 35.43 -0.96 71.77
CA ASN A 219 34.82 -1.59 72.93
C ASN A 219 34.82 -3.11 72.73
N LYS A 220 35.86 -3.77 73.24
CA LYS A 220 36.06 -5.23 73.08
C LYS A 220 34.90 -6.06 73.60
N TYR A 221 34.28 -5.66 74.73
CA TYR A 221 33.15 -6.39 75.30
C TYR A 221 31.95 -6.38 74.35
N ASN A 222 31.56 -5.19 73.87
CA ASN A 222 30.40 -5.08 72.97
C ASN A 222 30.67 -5.73 71.60
N ILE A 223 31.90 -5.62 71.08
CA ILE A 223 32.29 -6.34 69.86
C ILE A 223 32.21 -7.86 70.05
N GLN A 224 32.66 -8.39 71.20
CA GLN A 224 32.53 -9.82 71.48
C GLN A 224 31.06 -10.26 71.47
N GLN A 225 30.15 -9.46 72.03
CA GLN A 225 28.72 -9.75 71.98
C GLN A 225 28.17 -9.73 70.55
N LEU A 226 28.57 -8.76 69.73
CA LEU A 226 28.20 -8.71 68.31
C LEU A 226 28.72 -9.93 67.55
N PHE A 227 29.98 -10.31 67.78
CA PHE A 227 30.59 -11.48 67.16
C PHE A 227 29.88 -12.78 67.55
N ASN A 228 29.46 -12.91 68.82
CA ASN A 228 28.64 -14.03 69.28
C ASN A 228 27.28 -14.10 68.55
N ILE A 229 26.62 -12.95 68.36
CA ILE A 229 25.35 -12.87 67.59
C ILE A 229 25.56 -13.31 66.15
N MET A 230 26.66 -12.86 65.52
CA MET A 230 27.03 -13.22 64.15
C MET A 230 27.67 -14.60 64.04
N LYS A 231 27.88 -15.30 65.16
CA LYS A 231 28.53 -16.61 65.29
C LYS A 231 29.95 -16.67 64.69
N THR A 232 30.62 -15.53 64.55
CA THR A 232 32.00 -15.46 64.04
C THR A 232 33.00 -15.77 65.15
N ARG A 233 34.14 -16.34 64.75
CA ARG A 233 35.30 -16.59 65.63
C ARG A 233 36.44 -15.62 65.37
N ALA A 234 36.18 -14.54 64.64
CA ALA A 234 37.15 -13.49 64.42
C ALA A 234 37.66 -12.93 65.76
N ASP A 235 38.93 -12.54 65.79
CA ASP A 235 39.51 -11.86 66.94
C ASP A 235 38.90 -10.45 67.07
N VAL A 236 38.43 -10.08 68.26
CA VAL A 236 37.91 -8.74 68.57
C VAL A 236 38.95 -7.63 68.37
N ALA A 237 40.23 -7.97 68.35
CA ALA A 237 41.31 -7.06 67.99
C ALA A 237 41.52 -6.92 66.48
N HIS A 238 40.99 -7.84 65.67
CA HIS A 238 41.10 -7.84 64.22
C HIS A 238 40.17 -6.77 63.61
N LYS A 239 40.72 -5.56 63.44
CA LYS A 239 40.00 -4.38 62.94
C LYS A 239 39.21 -4.60 61.65
N PRO A 240 39.70 -5.35 60.63
CA PRO A 240 38.92 -5.63 59.43
C PRO A 240 37.63 -6.41 59.72
N SER A 241 37.66 -7.40 60.63
CA SER A 241 36.45 -8.14 61.02
C SER A 241 35.48 -7.30 61.82
N VAL A 242 36.00 -6.43 62.68
CA VAL A 242 35.17 -5.45 63.38
C VAL A 242 34.49 -4.50 62.38
N SER A 243 35.23 -3.98 61.41
CA SER A 243 34.69 -3.11 60.35
C SER A 243 33.57 -3.81 59.57
N ALA A 244 33.79 -5.05 59.14
CA ALA A 244 32.80 -5.86 58.42
C ALA A 244 31.52 -6.09 59.24
N ALA A 245 31.66 -6.39 60.54
CA ALA A 245 30.51 -6.56 61.43
C ALA A 245 29.73 -5.25 61.64
N LEU A 246 30.42 -4.11 61.76
CA LEU A 246 29.77 -2.81 61.86
C LEU A 246 29.09 -2.40 60.55
N GLN A 247 29.64 -2.78 59.39
CA GLN A 247 29.01 -2.57 58.08
C GLN A 247 27.70 -3.34 57.97
N HIS A 248 27.72 -4.63 58.32
CA HIS A 248 26.52 -5.47 58.42
C HIS A 248 25.47 -4.82 59.31
N LEU A 249 25.87 -4.42 60.51
CA LEU A 249 24.99 -3.82 61.51
C LEU A 249 24.39 -2.51 61.02
N ALA A 250 25.16 -1.64 60.36
CA ALA A 250 24.68 -0.36 59.85
C ALA A 250 23.54 -0.55 58.85
N VAL A 251 23.73 -1.41 57.85
CA VAL A 251 22.71 -1.71 56.83
C VAL A 251 21.50 -2.36 57.48
N LYS A 252 21.67 -3.44 58.28
CA LYS A 252 20.55 -4.10 58.98
C LYS A 252 19.78 -3.14 59.88
N LYS A 253 20.46 -2.22 60.59
CA LYS A 253 19.81 -1.27 61.49
C LYS A 253 18.94 -0.27 60.74
N ILE A 254 19.44 0.27 59.62
CA ILE A 254 18.72 1.22 58.77
C ILE A 254 17.49 0.55 58.15
N THR A 255 17.67 -0.60 57.49
CA THR A 255 16.58 -1.30 56.81
C THR A 255 15.53 -1.80 57.81
N LYS A 256 15.95 -2.33 58.97
CA LYS A 256 15.03 -2.73 60.04
C LYS A 256 14.20 -1.55 60.54
N TYR A 257 14.84 -0.42 60.89
CA TYR A 257 14.11 0.75 61.37
C TYR A 257 13.09 1.24 60.34
N TYR A 258 13.47 1.29 59.05
CA TYR A 258 12.53 1.62 57.98
C TYR A 258 11.33 0.67 57.96
N SER A 259 11.59 -0.64 57.95
CA SER A 259 10.51 -1.65 57.91
C SER A 259 9.56 -1.54 59.11
N GLU A 260 10.08 -1.35 60.32
CA GLU A 260 9.28 -1.19 61.54
C GLU A 260 8.41 0.08 61.46
N GLN A 261 8.97 1.18 60.94
CA GLN A 261 8.23 2.43 60.77
C GLN A 261 7.15 2.33 59.69
N MET A 262 7.36 1.56 58.63
CA MET A 262 6.36 1.36 57.57
C MET A 262 5.27 0.37 57.96
N GLN A 263 5.56 -0.61 58.82
CA GLN A 263 4.59 -1.61 59.30
C GLN A 263 3.58 -1.09 60.33
N ASP A 264 3.83 0.02 61.02
CA ASP A 264 2.91 0.59 62.01
C ASP A 264 1.64 1.16 61.35
N ARG A 265 0.65 0.29 61.08
CA ARG A 265 -0.63 0.62 60.43
C ARG A 265 -1.53 1.52 61.29
N ASN A 266 -1.35 1.51 62.61
CA ASN A 266 -2.21 2.23 63.56
C ASN A 266 -2.07 3.76 63.47
N ARG A 267 -0.99 4.27 62.86
CA ARG A 267 -0.76 5.71 62.65
C ARG A 267 -1.12 6.22 61.25
N ILE A 268 -1.55 5.36 60.32
CA ILE A 268 -1.76 5.73 58.90
C ILE A 268 -3.12 6.41 58.69
N TYR A 269 -4.14 6.04 59.46
CA TYR A 269 -5.54 6.41 59.18
C TYR A 269 -6.03 7.72 59.80
N TYR A 270 -5.33 8.31 60.77
CA TYR A 270 -5.87 9.43 61.58
C TYR A 270 -5.06 10.73 61.54
N SER A 271 -3.99 10.79 60.74
CA SER A 271 -3.12 11.96 60.69
C SER A 271 -3.11 12.55 59.27
N ASN A 272 -3.88 13.63 59.07
CA ASN A 272 -3.82 14.47 57.87
C ASN A 272 -2.56 15.37 57.86
N ASP A 273 -1.52 15.03 58.63
CA ASP A 273 -0.26 15.79 58.70
C ASP A 273 0.65 15.40 57.52
N ASN A 274 1.17 16.42 56.83
CA ASN A 274 2.14 16.31 55.73
C ASN A 274 3.37 15.45 56.09
N LYS A 275 3.64 15.25 57.39
CA LYS A 275 4.76 14.43 57.91
C LYS A 275 4.65 12.92 57.66
N THR A 276 3.56 12.42 57.08
CA THR A 276 3.33 10.98 56.85
C THR A 276 3.03 10.62 55.39
N LEU A 277 3.20 11.57 54.46
CA LEU A 277 2.81 11.42 53.07
C LEU A 277 3.53 10.26 52.39
N GLU A 278 4.85 10.12 52.58
CA GLU A 278 5.65 9.05 52.00
C GLU A 278 5.19 7.67 52.49
N LYS A 279 4.90 7.54 53.78
CA LYS A 279 4.39 6.29 54.36
C LYS A 279 3.01 5.93 53.80
N ARG A 280 2.12 6.92 53.63
CA ARG A 280 0.81 6.73 52.99
C ARG A 280 0.96 6.31 51.53
N LEU A 281 1.88 6.92 50.79
CA LEU A 281 2.16 6.56 49.40
C LEU A 281 2.61 5.10 49.28
N VAL A 282 3.58 4.66 50.09
CA VAL A 282 4.03 3.26 50.13
C VAL A 282 2.86 2.31 50.37
N SER A 283 2.05 2.57 51.42
CA SER A 283 0.89 1.73 51.72
C SER A 283 -0.16 1.72 50.61
N CYS A 284 -0.40 2.84 49.94
CA CYS A 284 -1.34 2.91 48.83
C CYS A 284 -0.85 2.14 47.61
N VAL A 285 0.44 2.19 47.29
CA VAL A 285 1.03 1.44 46.18
C VAL A 285 0.85 -0.05 46.38
N ASP A 286 1.22 -0.55 47.56
CA ASP A 286 1.18 -1.98 47.84
C ASP A 286 -0.26 -2.52 47.76
N ASN A 287 -1.22 -1.77 48.34
CA ASN A 287 -2.65 -2.12 48.26
C ASN A 287 -3.17 -2.05 46.82
N LEU A 288 -2.86 -0.98 46.08
CA LEU A 288 -3.33 -0.80 44.71
C LEU A 288 -2.77 -1.88 43.79
N ALA A 289 -1.48 -2.19 43.93
CA ALA A 289 -0.85 -3.26 43.17
C ALA A 289 -1.53 -4.61 43.41
N GLN A 290 -1.80 -4.96 44.67
CA GLN A 290 -2.52 -6.19 44.99
C GLN A 290 -3.92 -6.21 44.34
N MET A 291 -4.66 -5.09 44.42
CA MET A 291 -5.97 -4.98 43.80
C MET A 291 -5.92 -5.11 42.27
N VAL A 292 -4.91 -4.51 41.61
CA VAL A 292 -4.72 -4.62 40.15
C VAL A 292 -4.36 -6.05 39.76
N LYS A 293 -3.52 -6.72 40.54
CA LYS A 293 -3.18 -8.12 40.32
C LYS A 293 -4.40 -9.02 40.42
N GLU A 294 -5.16 -8.91 41.51
CA GLU A 294 -6.41 -9.67 41.71
C GLU A 294 -7.42 -9.35 40.60
N PHE A 295 -7.54 -8.10 40.19
CA PHE A 295 -8.39 -7.70 39.07
C PHE A 295 -7.99 -8.40 37.76
N THR A 296 -6.69 -8.41 37.45
CA THR A 296 -6.12 -9.04 36.24
C THR A 296 -6.33 -10.56 36.24
N GLU A 297 -6.23 -11.20 37.42
CA GLU A 297 -6.39 -12.66 37.56
C GLU A 297 -7.85 -13.11 37.56
N THR A 298 -8.80 -12.23 37.94
CA THR A 298 -10.21 -12.63 38.19
C THR A 298 -11.22 -12.13 37.17
N ARG A 299 -10.89 -11.14 36.33
CA ARG A 299 -11.82 -10.55 35.36
C ARG A 299 -11.49 -11.01 33.94
N GLU A 300 -12.53 -11.16 33.13
CA GLU A 300 -12.38 -11.47 31.71
C GLU A 300 -11.85 -10.24 30.95
N GLY A 301 -10.86 -10.47 30.08
CA GLY A 301 -10.16 -9.42 29.36
C GLY A 301 -8.65 -9.67 29.38
N SER A 302 -7.99 -9.52 28.23
CA SER A 302 -6.55 -9.69 28.08
C SER A 302 -6.02 -8.55 27.22
N ASP A 303 -5.88 -7.37 27.81
CA ASP A 303 -5.13 -6.29 27.20
C ASP A 303 -3.73 -6.19 27.83
N ASN A 304 -2.75 -5.81 27.02
CA ASN A 304 -1.36 -5.73 27.44
C ASN A 304 -1.12 -4.67 28.53
N ILE A 305 -2.04 -3.70 28.70
CA ILE A 305 -1.89 -2.58 29.64
C ILE A 305 -2.28 -3.03 31.05
N THR A 306 -3.40 -3.73 31.21
CA THR A 306 -3.87 -4.22 32.51
C THR A 306 -2.82 -5.12 33.15
N GLY A 307 -2.24 -6.06 32.39
CA GLY A 307 -1.23 -7.01 32.90
C GLY A 307 0.07 -6.38 33.39
N ILE A 308 0.40 -5.16 32.95
CA ILE A 308 1.61 -4.44 33.38
C ILE A 308 1.31 -3.27 34.32
N THR A 309 0.05 -2.95 34.56
CA THR A 309 -0.34 -1.74 35.32
C THR A 309 0.21 -1.79 36.74
N GLU A 310 0.15 -2.96 37.37
CA GLU A 310 0.77 -3.21 38.68
C GLU A 310 2.25 -2.82 38.69
N ILE A 311 2.98 -3.28 37.66
CA ILE A 311 4.42 -3.05 37.49
C ILE A 311 4.68 -1.55 37.34
N LYS A 312 3.97 -0.87 36.44
CA LYS A 312 4.12 0.56 36.18
C LYS A 312 3.83 1.42 37.41
N VAL A 313 2.73 1.16 38.11
CA VAL A 313 2.37 1.90 39.34
C VAL A 313 3.46 1.79 40.39
N ARG A 314 3.96 0.56 40.63
CA ARG A 314 5.07 0.29 41.54
C ARG A 314 6.32 1.04 41.11
N GLN A 315 6.72 0.90 39.84
CA GLN A 315 7.93 1.51 39.28
C GLN A 315 7.95 3.03 39.44
N GLU A 316 6.88 3.72 39.00
CA GLU A 316 6.80 5.17 39.02
C GLU A 316 6.79 5.73 40.45
N ILE A 317 6.01 5.12 41.35
CA ILE A 317 5.89 5.65 42.71
C ILE A 317 7.17 5.38 43.51
N TYR A 318 7.79 4.20 43.38
CA TYR A 318 9.06 3.94 44.05
C TYR A 318 10.22 4.75 43.44
N ALA A 319 10.21 5.05 42.14
CA ALA A 319 11.18 5.97 41.53
C ALA A 319 11.01 7.39 42.10
N MET A 320 9.77 7.88 42.20
CA MET A 320 9.46 9.18 42.82
C MET A 320 9.90 9.22 44.29
N LEU A 321 9.59 8.20 45.09
CA LEU A 321 9.99 8.10 46.49
C LEU A 321 11.50 7.97 46.65
N GLY A 322 12.19 7.26 45.74
CA GLY A 322 13.64 7.16 45.75
C GLY A 322 14.35 8.48 45.39
N ASN A 323 13.73 9.34 44.60
CA ASN A 323 14.33 10.61 44.16
C ASN A 323 13.93 11.80 45.03
N ARG A 324 12.70 11.82 45.56
CA ARG A 324 12.13 12.93 46.33
C ARG A 324 11.73 12.54 47.75
N GLY A 325 11.43 11.27 47.99
CA GLY A 325 11.01 10.77 49.29
C GLY A 325 12.17 10.80 50.28
N PHE A 326 11.92 11.35 51.46
CA PHE A 326 12.89 11.48 52.56
C PHE A 326 14.20 12.23 52.23
N GLY A 327 14.37 12.73 51.00
CA GLY A 327 15.62 13.34 50.51
C GLY A 327 15.75 14.86 50.72
N TYR A 328 14.77 15.49 51.36
CA TYR A 328 14.84 16.92 51.67
C TYR A 328 15.67 17.17 52.94
N LYS A 329 16.53 18.20 52.92
CA LYS A 329 17.33 18.59 54.08
C LYS A 329 16.43 18.86 55.29
N GLY A 330 16.75 18.24 56.43
CA GLY A 330 15.96 18.37 57.66
C GLY A 330 14.77 17.39 57.77
N CYS A 331 14.70 16.35 56.92
CA CYS A 331 13.75 15.27 57.12
C CYS A 331 13.93 14.64 58.51
N ARG A 332 12.92 14.76 59.38
CA ARG A 332 12.97 14.25 60.76
C ARG A 332 13.22 12.74 60.81
N PHE A 333 12.65 12.00 59.87
CA PHE A 333 12.86 10.55 59.77
C PHE A 333 14.34 10.21 59.55
N ILE A 334 15.00 10.89 58.60
CA ILE A 334 16.43 10.70 58.33
C ILE A 334 17.28 11.17 59.49
N TYR A 335 16.93 12.29 60.12
CA TYR A 335 17.64 12.80 61.29
C TYR A 335 17.60 11.82 62.47
N ASP A 336 16.41 11.33 62.82
CA ASP A 336 16.21 10.37 63.91
C ASP A 336 16.96 9.06 63.62
N LEU A 337 16.95 8.61 62.37
CA LEU A 337 17.66 7.41 61.92
C LEU A 337 19.18 7.59 61.94
N LYS A 338 19.70 8.75 61.49
CA LYS A 338 21.12 9.13 61.59
C LYS A 338 21.59 9.08 63.03
N ARG A 339 20.87 9.75 63.93
CA ARG A 339 21.19 9.79 65.37
C ARG A 339 21.14 8.39 65.98
N GLY A 340 20.14 7.59 65.63
CA GLY A 340 20.00 6.20 66.07
C GLY A 340 21.16 5.31 65.59
N LEU A 341 21.60 5.48 64.35
CA LEU A 341 22.73 4.76 63.76
C LEU A 341 24.03 5.09 64.48
N LEU A 342 24.36 6.39 64.61
CA LEU A 342 25.59 6.84 65.28
C LEU A 342 25.64 6.33 66.72
N LYS A 343 24.56 6.52 67.49
CA LYS A 343 24.46 5.99 68.86
C LYS A 343 24.63 4.47 68.92
N THR A 344 24.14 3.74 67.92
CA THR A 344 24.31 2.28 67.85
C THR A 344 25.78 1.94 67.64
N LEU A 345 26.47 2.61 66.72
CA LEU A 345 27.89 2.37 66.43
C LEU A 345 28.81 2.80 67.59
N ASP A 346 28.46 3.88 68.30
CA ASP A 346 29.20 4.39 69.46
C ASP A 346 29.26 3.40 70.64
N ASN A 347 28.33 2.44 70.69
CA ASN A 347 28.42 1.34 71.65
C ASN A 347 29.62 0.42 71.38
N TYR A 348 30.07 0.33 70.12
CA TYR A 348 31.11 -0.62 69.71
C TYR A 348 32.47 0.05 69.50
N ARG A 349 32.49 1.35 69.18
CA ARG A 349 33.70 2.14 68.97
C ARG A 349 33.54 3.53 69.58
N SER A 350 34.64 4.16 69.97
CA SER A 350 34.67 5.60 70.26
C SER A 350 35.70 6.30 69.38
N ILE A 351 35.39 7.52 68.96
CA ILE A 351 36.24 8.36 68.13
C ILE A 351 36.79 9.48 69.00
N SER A 352 38.11 9.48 69.24
CA SER A 352 38.75 10.50 70.09
C SER A 352 39.02 11.81 69.37
N ASP A 353 39.19 11.77 68.04
CA ASP A 353 39.46 12.93 67.21
C ASP A 353 38.16 13.63 66.80
N LYS A 354 38.03 14.91 67.15
CA LYS A 354 36.83 15.72 66.88
C LYS A 354 36.58 15.96 65.40
N ASN A 355 37.62 16.09 64.58
CA ASN A 355 37.48 16.32 63.15
C ASN A 355 36.95 15.05 62.47
N ILE A 356 37.54 13.90 62.81
CA ILE A 356 37.07 12.59 62.33
C ILE A 356 35.64 12.33 62.79
N SER A 357 35.31 12.66 64.04
CA SER A 357 33.93 12.51 64.55
C SER A 357 32.92 13.33 63.75
N LYS A 358 33.26 14.56 63.37
CA LYS A 358 32.39 15.42 62.56
C LYS A 358 32.23 14.88 61.13
N GLU A 359 33.32 14.46 60.49
CA GLU A 359 33.29 13.83 59.17
C GLU A 359 32.40 12.57 59.15
N GLN A 360 32.46 11.77 60.21
CA GLN A 360 31.62 10.58 60.38
C GLN A 360 30.14 10.95 60.57
N GLU A 361 29.84 12.07 61.25
CA GLU A 361 28.47 12.55 61.36
C GLU A 361 27.89 12.97 60.00
N ASP A 362 28.66 13.66 59.18
CA ASP A 362 28.25 14.07 57.83
C ASP A 362 28.04 12.84 56.92
N ARG A 363 28.99 11.89 56.93
CA ARG A 363 28.88 10.62 56.18
C ARG A 363 27.70 9.76 56.61
N ALA A 364 27.34 9.77 57.89
CA ALA A 364 26.21 8.99 58.39
C ALA A 364 24.89 9.41 57.73
N GLU A 365 24.70 10.70 57.44
CA GLU A 365 23.51 11.18 56.75
C GLU A 365 23.43 10.64 55.32
N GLU A 366 24.53 10.73 54.56
CA GLU A 366 24.62 10.21 53.19
C GLU A 366 24.41 8.70 53.12
N ILE A 367 24.93 7.95 54.10
CA ILE A 367 24.74 6.50 54.19
C ILE A 367 23.28 6.16 54.47
N VAL A 368 22.65 6.82 55.43
CA VAL A 368 21.23 6.59 55.73
C VAL A 368 20.38 6.86 54.50
N LEU A 369 20.59 7.99 53.82
CA LEU A 369 19.87 8.33 52.59
C LEU A 369 20.08 7.30 51.50
N SER A 370 21.33 6.89 51.26
CA SER A 370 21.68 5.94 50.21
C SER A 370 21.12 4.54 50.47
N VAL A 371 21.19 4.06 51.72
CA VAL A 371 20.61 2.77 52.10
C VAL A 371 19.10 2.80 51.94
N ILE A 372 18.40 3.83 52.44
CA ILE A 372 16.95 3.94 52.28
C ILE A 372 16.58 4.01 50.79
N ARG A 373 17.22 4.89 50.02
CA ARG A 373 16.96 5.07 48.59
C ARG A 373 17.13 3.78 47.79
N ILE A 374 18.23 3.07 48.01
CA ILE A 374 18.52 1.82 47.28
C ILE A 374 17.63 0.71 47.80
N PHE A 375 17.80 0.35 49.07
CA PHE A 375 17.21 -0.86 49.62
C PHE A 375 15.70 -0.77 49.76
N SER A 376 15.12 0.41 50.02
CA SER A 376 13.68 0.53 50.28
C SER A 376 12.87 0.89 49.03
N PHE A 377 13.50 1.47 48.00
CA PHE A 377 12.78 2.02 46.84
C PHE A 377 13.34 1.54 45.50
N ARG A 378 14.61 1.81 45.18
CA ARG A 378 15.14 1.56 43.82
C ARG A 378 15.23 0.09 43.46
N LEU A 379 15.41 -0.82 44.42
CA LEU A 379 15.29 -2.25 44.13
C LEU A 379 13.87 -2.64 43.69
N LEU A 380 12.86 -1.93 44.22
CA LEU A 380 11.45 -2.07 43.86
C LEU A 380 11.05 -1.28 42.62
N THR A 381 11.97 -0.72 41.84
CA THR A 381 11.65 -0.16 40.52
C THR A 381 12.07 -1.09 39.39
N GLN A 382 12.70 -2.22 39.71
CA GLN A 382 13.13 -3.19 38.70
C GLN A 382 11.99 -4.12 38.31
N GLU A 383 12.01 -4.63 37.09
CA GLU A 383 11.11 -5.68 36.63
C GLU A 383 11.93 -6.83 36.05
N PRO A 384 11.97 -8.00 36.71
CA PRO A 384 11.33 -8.31 38.00
C PRO A 384 11.96 -7.55 39.17
N SER A 385 11.22 -7.43 40.28
CA SER A 385 11.70 -6.73 41.49
C SER A 385 13.00 -7.34 42.01
N ALA A 386 13.98 -6.49 42.30
CA ALA A 386 15.25 -6.94 42.85
C ALA A 386 15.14 -7.21 44.36
N ALA A 387 15.89 -8.19 44.83
CA ALA A 387 16.00 -8.58 46.22
C ALA A 387 17.46 -8.56 46.68
N PHE A 388 17.67 -8.77 47.98
CA PHE A 388 19.00 -8.92 48.54
C PHE A 388 19.07 -10.12 49.48
N ARG A 389 20.25 -10.75 49.53
CA ARG A 389 20.53 -11.94 50.34
C ARG A 389 21.76 -11.70 51.22
N TRP A 390 21.57 -11.89 52.52
CA TRP A 390 22.68 -12.03 53.47
C TRP A 390 23.13 -13.49 53.52
N PHE A 391 24.40 -13.70 53.81
CA PHE A 391 24.97 -15.03 53.98
C PHE A 391 25.40 -15.21 55.43
N GLU A 392 24.99 -16.32 56.02
CA GLU A 392 25.27 -16.66 57.40
C GLU A 392 26.67 -17.27 57.57
N ASN A 393 27.18 -17.19 58.80
CA ASN A 393 28.39 -17.88 59.19
C ASN A 393 28.27 -19.40 58.91
N GLY A 394 29.28 -19.96 58.23
CA GLY A 394 29.33 -21.37 57.87
C GLY A 394 28.70 -21.71 56.51
N GLU A 395 28.06 -20.76 55.81
CA GLU A 395 27.59 -21.02 54.44
C GLU A 395 28.77 -21.29 53.47
N PRO A 396 28.60 -22.22 52.50
CA PRO A 396 29.62 -22.50 51.52
C PRO A 396 29.83 -21.30 50.60
N LEU A 397 31.08 -21.07 50.19
CA LEU A 397 31.40 -19.99 49.26
C LEU A 397 30.76 -20.23 47.89
N ASN A 398 30.31 -19.14 47.28
CA ASN A 398 29.75 -19.12 45.94
C ASN A 398 30.35 -17.95 45.18
N GLU A 399 31.29 -18.23 44.27
CA GLU A 399 31.99 -17.21 43.47
C GLU A 399 31.05 -16.35 42.62
N THR A 400 29.89 -16.86 42.25
CA THR A 400 28.91 -16.12 41.46
C THR A 400 28.22 -15.05 42.30
N LEU A 401 27.83 -15.38 43.54
CA LEU A 401 27.08 -14.50 44.44
C LEU A 401 27.93 -13.70 45.44
N MET A 402 29.17 -14.12 45.69
CA MET A 402 30.03 -13.59 46.74
C MET A 402 31.37 -13.13 46.20
N GLU A 403 31.98 -12.21 46.92
CA GLU A 403 33.35 -11.75 46.73
C GLU A 403 34.04 -11.63 48.09
N TRP A 404 35.27 -12.12 48.15
CA TRP A 404 36.13 -12.10 49.32
C TRP A 404 37.55 -11.69 48.95
N VAL A 405 38.33 -11.32 49.96
CA VAL A 405 39.77 -11.12 49.80
C VAL A 405 40.44 -12.47 50.00
N SER A 406 41.08 -12.98 48.94
CA SER A 406 41.84 -14.23 49.02
C SER A 406 43.00 -14.08 50.01
N THR A 407 43.18 -15.08 50.86
CA THR A 407 44.28 -15.13 51.84
C THR A 407 45.52 -15.85 51.30
N GLY A 408 45.47 -16.39 50.07
CA GLY A 408 46.55 -17.18 49.47
C GLY A 408 46.68 -18.61 50.02
N GLU A 409 45.77 -19.02 50.91
CA GLU A 409 45.64 -20.40 51.39
C GLU A 409 44.68 -21.21 50.50
N ASP A 410 44.73 -22.54 50.61
CA ASP A 410 43.86 -23.45 49.85
C ASP A 410 42.38 -23.21 50.25
N GLU A 411 41.60 -22.61 49.35
CA GLU A 411 40.22 -22.14 49.62
C GLU A 411 39.20 -23.30 49.67
N THR A 412 39.64 -24.53 49.43
CA THR A 412 38.81 -25.75 49.32
C THR A 412 37.97 -26.07 50.58
N ASN A 413 38.34 -25.55 51.74
CA ASN A 413 37.60 -25.76 53.00
C ASN A 413 37.10 -24.46 53.64
N MET A 414 37.04 -23.36 52.89
CA MET A 414 36.61 -22.06 53.39
C MET A 414 35.09 -21.89 53.32
N VAL A 415 34.56 -21.19 54.30
CA VAL A 415 33.13 -20.85 54.44
C VAL A 415 33.01 -19.37 54.79
N VAL A 416 31.80 -18.83 54.67
CA VAL A 416 31.50 -17.46 55.10
C VAL A 416 31.73 -17.33 56.61
N ASP A 417 32.52 -16.34 57.03
CA ASP A 417 32.69 -15.96 58.42
C ASP A 417 31.77 -14.78 58.79
N ILE A 418 31.91 -13.68 58.04
CA ILE A 418 31.13 -12.44 58.22
C ILE A 418 30.69 -11.95 56.85
N CYS A 419 29.38 -11.82 56.63
CA CYS A 419 28.84 -11.10 55.47
C CYS A 419 28.71 -9.62 55.80
N ALA A 420 29.62 -8.79 55.27
CA ALA A 420 29.65 -7.34 55.52
C ALA A 420 28.56 -6.60 54.74
N PHE A 421 28.29 -7.04 53.51
CA PHE A 421 27.28 -6.46 52.62
C PHE A 421 26.58 -7.57 51.82
N PRO A 422 25.25 -7.50 51.60
CA PRO A 422 24.50 -8.58 50.98
C PRO A 422 24.70 -8.64 49.46
N ALA A 423 24.39 -9.78 48.85
CA ALA A 423 24.24 -9.87 47.41
C ALA A 423 22.93 -9.21 47.00
N ILE A 424 22.90 -8.54 45.84
CA ILE A 424 21.74 -7.83 45.31
C ILE A 424 21.50 -8.25 43.86
N GLY A 425 20.26 -8.57 43.53
CA GLY A 425 19.88 -8.98 42.17
C GLY A 425 18.47 -9.51 42.07
N VAL A 426 18.15 -10.11 40.93
CA VAL A 426 16.87 -10.76 40.65
C VAL A 426 17.06 -12.27 40.63
N TYR A 427 16.02 -12.99 41.08
CA TYR A 427 15.99 -14.45 41.15
C TYR A 427 17.11 -15.09 41.97
N LEU A 428 17.57 -14.45 43.06
CA LEU A 428 18.68 -14.95 43.90
C LEU A 428 18.46 -16.36 44.49
N ASP A 429 17.22 -16.87 44.45
CA ASP A 429 16.79 -18.23 44.81
C ASP A 429 17.02 -19.29 43.72
N ASP A 430 17.12 -18.89 42.45
CA ASP A 430 17.15 -19.78 41.28
C ASP A 430 18.49 -19.62 40.51
N PRO A 431 19.45 -20.54 40.72
CA PRO A 431 20.75 -20.51 40.05
C PRO A 431 20.69 -20.47 38.52
N THR A 432 19.59 -20.92 37.91
CA THR A 432 19.44 -20.94 36.46
C THR A 432 19.02 -19.59 35.88
N LYS A 433 18.60 -18.63 36.72
CA LYS A 433 18.03 -17.33 36.31
C LYS A 433 18.68 -16.13 36.99
N TRP A 434 19.78 -16.33 37.72
CA TRP A 434 20.45 -15.25 38.43
C TRP A 434 20.75 -14.04 37.54
N GLN A 435 20.29 -12.88 37.97
CA GLN A 435 20.72 -11.60 37.45
C GLN A 435 21.29 -10.79 38.60
N ILE A 436 22.61 -10.79 38.72
CA ILE A 436 23.31 -10.22 39.87
C ILE A 436 23.71 -8.79 39.54
N TYR A 437 23.20 -7.85 40.33
CA TYR A 437 23.64 -6.46 40.26
C TYR A 437 24.94 -6.29 41.02
N THR A 438 25.04 -6.86 42.21
CA THR A 438 26.25 -6.79 43.03
C THR A 438 26.40 -8.01 43.91
N LYS A 439 27.63 -8.51 44.02
CA LYS A 439 27.98 -9.65 44.88
C LYS A 439 28.00 -9.24 46.35
N ALA A 440 27.82 -10.21 47.24
CA ALA A 440 28.01 -10.02 48.67
C ALA A 440 29.49 -9.84 49.00
N LYS A 441 29.82 -8.88 49.87
CA LYS A 441 31.16 -8.75 50.45
C LYS A 441 31.25 -9.66 51.67
N VAL A 442 32.07 -10.70 51.60
CA VAL A 442 32.22 -11.67 52.69
C VAL A 442 33.68 -11.78 53.16
N GLN A 443 33.85 -11.99 54.46
CA GLN A 443 35.08 -12.53 55.03
C GLN A 443 34.92 -14.04 55.16
N ILE A 444 36.04 -14.76 55.05
CA ILE A 444 36.07 -16.23 54.99
C ILE A 444 36.84 -16.80 56.17
N CYS A 445 36.47 -18.02 56.59
CA CYS A 445 37.22 -18.78 57.58
C CYS A 445 37.19 -20.28 57.27
N ASN A 446 38.10 -21.05 57.88
CA ASN A 446 38.16 -22.50 57.69
C ASN A 446 37.02 -23.24 58.40
N SER A 447 36.34 -24.13 57.68
CA SER A 447 35.17 -24.89 58.11
C SER A 447 35.42 -25.83 59.31
N THR A 448 36.66 -26.16 59.63
CA THR A 448 37.05 -26.98 60.80
C THR A 448 36.77 -26.29 62.15
N LYS A 449 36.36 -25.02 62.12
CA LYS A 449 35.93 -24.22 63.28
C LYS A 449 34.38 -24.13 63.40
N LYS A 450 33.62 -25.24 63.43
CA LYS A 450 32.13 -25.22 63.50
C LYS A 450 31.53 -24.74 64.84
N PRO A 451 30.39 -24.04 64.81
CA PRO A 451 29.26 -24.45 65.65
C PRO A 451 27.95 -24.71 64.88
N SER A 452 27.31 -25.81 65.30
CA SER A 452 25.87 -26.18 65.32
C SER A 452 24.85 -25.53 64.37
N ASN A 453 24.23 -26.40 63.56
CA ASN A 453 23.00 -26.25 62.77
C ASN A 453 21.82 -25.60 63.53
N VAL A 454 21.25 -24.51 63.02
CA VAL A 454 19.81 -24.11 63.09
C VAL A 454 19.52 -23.04 61.98
N PRO A 455 18.26 -22.65 61.70
CA PRO A 455 17.69 -22.53 60.35
C PRO A 455 18.06 -21.23 59.60
N GLN A 456 18.08 -21.33 58.26
CA GLN A 456 18.36 -20.25 57.31
C GLN A 456 17.42 -19.03 57.52
N GLU A 457 17.96 -17.83 57.76
CA GLU A 457 17.24 -16.57 57.53
C GLU A 457 16.94 -16.46 56.02
N GLY A 458 15.67 -16.66 55.66
CA GLY A 458 15.20 -16.65 54.27
C GLY A 458 15.38 -15.30 53.56
N ILE A 459 15.43 -15.34 52.23
CA ILE A 459 15.57 -14.16 51.39
C ILE A 459 14.48 -13.13 51.68
N ILE A 460 14.92 -11.90 51.95
CA ILE A 460 14.01 -10.76 52.14
C ILE A 460 13.57 -10.30 50.76
N HIS A 461 12.53 -10.95 50.25
CA HIS A 461 11.71 -10.40 49.18
C HIS A 461 10.92 -9.24 49.79
N MET A 462 11.34 -8.01 49.55
CA MET A 462 10.66 -6.84 50.13
C MET A 462 9.17 -6.81 49.78
N TRP A 463 8.74 -7.43 48.68
CA TRP A 463 7.32 -7.58 48.33
C TRP A 463 6.56 -8.68 49.09
N LYS A 464 7.24 -9.72 49.60
CA LYS A 464 6.58 -10.80 50.36
C LYS A 464 6.45 -10.49 51.85
N THR A 465 7.16 -9.49 52.37
CA THR A 465 7.08 -9.09 53.79
C THR A 465 5.93 -8.15 54.14
N TYR A 466 5.11 -7.72 53.17
CA TYR A 466 3.96 -6.83 53.43
C TYR A 466 2.59 -7.53 53.40
N THR A 467 2.53 -8.82 53.06
CA THR A 467 1.25 -9.52 52.79
C THR A 467 0.92 -10.72 53.68
N ASN A 468 1.75 -11.11 54.64
CA ASN A 468 1.43 -12.25 55.52
C ASN A 468 1.13 -11.84 56.96
N TYR A 469 -0.05 -11.27 57.18
CA TYR A 469 -0.85 -11.51 58.39
C TYR A 469 -2.33 -11.46 58.00
N SER A 470 -2.81 -12.59 57.48
CA SER A 470 -4.24 -12.87 57.45
C SER A 470 -4.63 -13.53 58.77
N ILE A 471 -5.76 -13.06 59.29
CA ILE A 471 -6.45 -13.43 60.52
C ILE A 471 -6.30 -14.91 60.89
N LYS A 472 -5.76 -15.18 62.08
CA LYS A 472 -6.32 -16.13 63.06
C LYS A 472 -6.01 -15.66 64.48
#